data_AF-A0A1X1GT26-F1
#
_entry.id   AF-A0A1X1GT26-F1
#
_cell.length_a   1.000
_cell.length_b   1.000
_cell.length_c   1.000
_cell.angle_alpha   90.00
_cell.angle_beta   90.00
_cell.angle_gamma   90.00
#
_symmetry.space_group_name_H-M   'P 1'
#
loop_
_entity.id
_entity.type
_entity.pdbx_description
1 polymer ?
#
loop_
_entity_poly.entity_id
_entity_poly.type
_entity_poly.pdbx_seq_one_letter_code
_entity_poly.pdbx_strand_id
1 'polypeptide(L)'
;MLRDRIKTEEYFQEAFEWYTGSLQRKVEQFPDINPEYYEHHFRFMVINYEDLLRVGYSLGKDVQELFPYYQGILSNLKEVASEGVSFYRAVDVFSLGVLYSDRKEEFLDDLKAIYEQMDHTDGLIEYYMVYLFHDKIVPFHSILEYQNMIEDTYESVAKAQGFWYYSHSDAPWYNNYTKDTYVGYWSFDTAATCKIKGIYDERLKDLEYFPYDFLVQEN
;
A
#
# COMPACT_ATOMS: atom_id res chain seq x y z
N MET A 1 -13.85 7.10 -12.02
CA MET A 1 -13.91 8.54 -11.70
C MET A 1 -12.65 8.88 -10.93
N LEU A 2 -12.04 10.04 -11.17
CA LEU A 2 -10.87 10.50 -10.41
C LEU A 2 -11.17 10.43 -8.91
N ARG A 3 -10.30 9.76 -8.14
CA ARG A 3 -10.47 9.59 -6.69
C ARG A 3 -9.78 10.66 -5.90
N ASP A 4 -8.59 11.07 -6.36
CA ASP A 4 -7.84 12.13 -5.71
C ASP A 4 -8.57 13.48 -5.84
N ARG A 5 -8.51 14.28 -4.77
CA ARG A 5 -9.18 15.59 -4.68
C ARG A 5 -8.21 16.77 -4.77
N ILE A 6 -6.91 16.52 -4.95
CA ILE A 6 -5.84 17.53 -4.88
C ILE A 6 -5.29 17.86 -6.28
N LYS A 7 -5.02 16.85 -7.12
CA LYS A 7 -4.54 17.01 -8.49
C LYS A 7 -5.62 16.62 -9.51
N THR A 8 -5.39 16.99 -10.77
CA THR A 8 -6.33 16.75 -11.85
C THR A 8 -6.16 15.37 -12.48
N GLU A 9 -7.14 14.96 -13.28
CA GLU A 9 -7.06 13.74 -14.08
C GLU A 9 -5.88 13.76 -15.04
N GLU A 10 -5.62 14.89 -15.70
CA GLU A 10 -4.48 15.04 -16.61
C GLU A 10 -3.14 14.81 -15.90
N TYR A 11 -2.99 15.34 -14.68
CA TYR A 11 -1.77 15.14 -13.88
C TYR A 11 -1.51 13.64 -13.61
N PHE A 12 -2.53 12.91 -13.16
CA PHE A 12 -2.36 11.48 -12.88
C PHE A 12 -2.23 10.65 -14.16
N GLN A 13 -2.85 11.07 -15.26
CA GLN A 13 -2.68 10.42 -16.55
C GLN A 13 -1.23 10.55 -17.04
N GLU A 14 -0.66 11.76 -17.02
CA GLU A 14 0.74 12.01 -17.38
C GLU A 14 1.71 11.24 -16.46
N ALA A 15 1.45 11.23 -15.15
CA ALA A 15 2.23 10.46 -14.19
C ALA A 15 2.16 8.95 -14.50
N PHE A 16 0.97 8.41 -14.75
CA PHE A 16 0.77 6.99 -15.03
C PHE A 16 1.52 6.55 -16.28
N GLU A 17 1.47 7.35 -17.35
CA GLU A 17 2.21 7.12 -18.59
C GLU A 17 3.73 7.18 -18.35
N TRP A 18 4.20 8.15 -17.58
CA TRP A 18 5.62 8.29 -17.25
C TRP A 18 6.14 7.08 -16.48
N TYR A 19 5.44 6.68 -15.41
CA TYR A 19 5.82 5.52 -14.59
C TYR A 19 5.75 4.23 -15.41
N THR A 20 4.72 4.05 -16.24
CA THR A 20 4.59 2.88 -17.12
C THR A 20 5.77 2.78 -18.09
N GLY A 21 6.12 3.88 -18.76
CA GLY A 21 7.27 3.91 -19.66
C GLY A 21 8.60 3.71 -18.93
N SER A 22 8.71 4.21 -17.69
CA SER A 22 9.88 4.00 -16.84
C SER A 22 10.05 2.53 -16.45
N LEU A 23 8.97 1.89 -16.02
CA LEU A 23 8.91 0.47 -15.72
C LEU A 23 9.34 -0.37 -16.92
N GLN A 24 8.74 -0.12 -18.09
CA GLN A 24 9.07 -0.87 -19.31
C GLN A 24 10.55 -0.77 -19.66
N ARG A 25 11.12 0.43 -19.66
CA ARG A 25 12.55 0.62 -19.92
C ARG A 25 13.44 -0.14 -18.95
N LYS A 26 13.06 -0.20 -17.66
CA LYS A 26 13.85 -0.93 -16.65
C LYS A 26 13.76 -2.43 -16.83
N VAL A 27 12.58 -2.97 -17.14
CA VAL A 27 12.41 -4.38 -17.47
C VAL A 27 13.25 -4.76 -18.69
N GLU A 28 13.21 -3.95 -19.75
CA GLU A 28 13.99 -4.19 -20.97
C GLU A 28 15.51 -4.14 -20.72
N GLN A 29 15.96 -3.29 -19.80
CA GLN A 29 17.38 -3.15 -19.45
C GLN A 29 17.89 -4.27 -18.53
N PHE A 30 17.03 -4.94 -17.77
CA PHE A 30 17.43 -5.89 -16.73
C PHE A 30 18.41 -6.99 -17.20
N PRO A 31 18.23 -7.64 -18.38
CA PRO A 31 19.16 -8.65 -18.87
C PRO A 31 20.61 -8.16 -19.05
N ASP A 32 20.79 -6.85 -19.27
CA ASP A 32 22.10 -6.23 -19.49
C ASP A 32 22.69 -5.62 -18.21
N ILE A 33 21.98 -5.65 -17.08
CA ILE A 33 22.46 -5.13 -15.80
C ILE A 33 23.48 -6.09 -15.20
N ASN A 34 24.64 -5.56 -14.79
CA ASN A 34 25.63 -6.31 -14.03
C ASN A 34 25.01 -6.76 -12.68
N PRO A 35 25.10 -8.04 -12.28
CA PRO A 35 24.60 -8.54 -10.99
C PRO A 35 24.93 -7.69 -9.76
N GLU A 36 26.06 -6.99 -9.75
CA GLU A 36 26.42 -6.06 -8.66
C GLU A 36 25.42 -4.91 -8.45
N TYR A 37 24.59 -4.61 -9.45
CA TYR A 37 23.56 -3.55 -9.41
C TYR A 37 22.13 -4.09 -9.31
N TYR A 38 21.95 -5.41 -9.12
CA TYR A 38 20.61 -5.99 -8.99
C TYR A 38 19.83 -5.39 -7.82
N GLU A 39 20.49 -5.17 -6.68
CA GLU A 39 19.84 -4.53 -5.52
C GLU A 39 19.23 -3.16 -5.89
N HIS A 40 19.99 -2.31 -6.57
CA HIS A 40 19.52 -1.00 -7.00
C HIS A 40 18.39 -1.10 -8.02
N HIS A 41 18.46 -2.08 -8.92
CA HIS A 41 17.39 -2.35 -9.87
C HIS A 41 16.09 -2.73 -9.14
N PHE A 42 16.13 -3.73 -8.26
CA PHE A 42 14.95 -4.20 -7.54
C PHE A 42 14.35 -3.11 -6.64
N ARG A 43 15.18 -2.33 -5.94
CA ARG A 43 14.70 -1.17 -5.16
C ARG A 43 13.97 -0.14 -6.02
N PHE A 44 14.50 0.15 -7.22
CA PHE A 44 13.83 1.04 -8.16
C PHE A 44 12.49 0.46 -8.62
N MET A 45 12.45 -0.83 -8.94
CA MET A 45 11.23 -1.51 -9.38
C MET A 45 10.15 -1.48 -8.30
N VAL A 46 10.49 -1.73 -7.03
CA VAL A 46 9.58 -1.60 -5.89
C VAL A 46 8.92 -0.22 -5.86
N ILE A 47 9.73 0.85 -5.91
CA ILE A 47 9.22 2.24 -5.89
C ILE A 47 8.33 2.51 -7.10
N ASN A 48 8.73 2.05 -8.29
CA ASN A 48 7.97 2.30 -9.51
C ASN A 48 6.60 1.60 -9.49
N TYR A 49 6.54 0.35 -9.02
CA TYR A 49 5.28 -0.37 -8.85
C TYR A 49 4.40 0.25 -7.75
N GLU A 50 5.00 0.68 -6.64
CA GLU A 50 4.33 1.45 -5.57
C GLU A 50 3.68 2.73 -6.10
N ASP A 51 4.39 3.46 -6.95
CA ASP A 51 3.90 4.69 -7.55
C ASP A 51 2.81 4.41 -8.58
N LEU A 52 2.96 3.38 -9.43
CA LEU A 52 1.92 2.97 -10.39
C LEU A 52 0.61 2.57 -9.71
N LEU A 53 0.70 1.84 -8.59
CA LEU A 53 -0.48 1.45 -7.82
C LEU A 53 -1.20 2.68 -7.27
N ARG A 54 -0.47 3.62 -6.63
CA ARG A 54 -1.08 4.82 -6.04
C ARG A 54 -1.59 5.80 -7.10
N VAL A 55 -0.83 6.04 -8.17
CA VAL A 55 -1.24 6.90 -9.29
C VAL A 55 -2.45 6.31 -9.99
N GLY A 56 -2.42 5.00 -10.28
CA GLY A 56 -3.55 4.31 -10.92
C GLY A 56 -4.81 4.35 -10.06
N TYR A 57 -4.67 4.15 -8.75
CA TYR A 57 -5.80 4.29 -7.83
C TYR A 57 -6.33 5.73 -7.82
N SER A 58 -5.45 6.72 -7.71
CA SER A 58 -5.80 8.13 -7.75
C SER A 58 -6.55 8.52 -9.02
N LEU A 59 -6.10 8.02 -10.17
CA LEU A 59 -6.71 8.21 -11.50
C LEU A 59 -8.11 7.59 -11.63
N GLY A 60 -8.49 6.69 -10.72
CA GLY A 60 -9.80 6.05 -10.75
C GLY A 60 -9.82 4.68 -11.42
N LYS A 61 -8.67 4.00 -11.57
CA LYS A 61 -8.60 2.64 -12.11
C LYS A 61 -9.26 1.62 -11.19
N ASP A 62 -9.77 0.54 -11.77
CA ASP A 62 -10.32 -0.57 -11.00
C ASP A 62 -9.21 -1.22 -10.14
N VAL A 63 -9.53 -1.63 -8.91
CA VAL A 63 -8.53 -2.22 -8.01
C VAL A 63 -8.00 -3.55 -8.53
N GLN A 64 -8.77 -4.31 -9.30
CA GLN A 64 -8.28 -5.54 -9.95
C GLN A 64 -7.28 -5.24 -11.07
N GLU A 65 -7.39 -4.08 -11.75
CA GLU A 65 -6.35 -3.63 -12.70
C GLU A 65 -5.04 -3.25 -12.00
N LEU A 66 -5.09 -2.93 -10.71
CA LEU A 66 -3.92 -2.53 -9.92
C LEU A 66 -3.23 -3.71 -9.24
N PHE A 67 -3.89 -4.86 -9.13
CA PHE A 67 -3.33 -6.06 -8.50
C PHE A 67 -2.00 -6.53 -9.10
N PRO A 68 -1.79 -6.51 -10.44
CA PRO A 68 -0.48 -6.85 -11.01
C PRO A 68 0.66 -5.93 -10.51
N TYR A 69 0.37 -4.66 -10.20
CA TYR A 69 1.37 -3.77 -9.61
C TYR A 69 1.70 -4.18 -8.18
N TYR A 70 0.72 -4.63 -7.40
CA TYR A 70 0.98 -5.20 -6.07
C TYR A 70 1.88 -6.44 -6.15
N GLN A 71 1.62 -7.36 -7.08
CA GLN A 71 2.51 -8.51 -7.32
C GLN A 71 3.92 -8.06 -7.77
N GLY A 72 4.00 -6.99 -8.57
CA GLY A 72 5.26 -6.33 -8.92
C GLY A 72 6.03 -5.82 -7.71
N ILE A 73 5.35 -5.18 -6.75
CA ILE A 73 5.97 -4.74 -5.48
C ILE A 73 6.58 -5.94 -4.76
N LEU A 74 5.79 -6.99 -4.54
CA LEU A 74 6.21 -8.16 -3.76
C LEU A 74 7.36 -8.91 -4.42
N SER A 75 7.26 -9.17 -5.73
CA SER A 75 8.27 -9.92 -6.48
C SER A 75 9.64 -9.25 -6.50
N ASN A 76 9.69 -7.91 -6.42
CA ASN A 76 10.95 -7.16 -6.35
C ASN A 76 11.40 -6.90 -4.91
N LEU A 77 10.45 -6.68 -3.98
CA LEU A 77 10.79 -6.40 -2.58
C LEU A 77 11.40 -7.61 -1.89
N LYS A 78 10.94 -8.83 -2.20
CA LYS A 78 11.48 -10.07 -1.61
C LYS A 78 12.97 -10.29 -1.91
N GLU A 79 13.46 -9.74 -3.03
CA GLU A 79 14.87 -9.84 -3.45
C GLU A 79 15.79 -8.88 -2.69
N VAL A 80 15.23 -7.85 -2.03
CA VAL A 80 16.00 -6.79 -1.34
C VAL A 80 15.52 -6.53 0.09
N ALA A 81 14.62 -7.36 0.62
CA ALA A 81 14.03 -7.17 1.94
C ALA A 81 15.08 -7.25 3.06
N SER A 82 16.10 -8.12 2.90
CA SER A 82 17.24 -8.24 3.82
C SER A 82 18.04 -6.94 4.00
N GLU A 83 17.99 -6.06 3.00
CA GLU A 83 18.68 -4.76 3.01
C GLU A 83 17.88 -3.67 3.74
N GLY A 84 16.78 -4.04 4.39
CA GLY A 84 15.92 -3.17 5.17
C GLY A 84 14.68 -2.72 4.40
N VAL A 85 13.53 -2.87 5.07
CA VAL A 85 12.22 -2.38 4.64
C VAL A 85 11.84 -1.23 5.57
N SER A 86 11.49 -0.07 5.02
CA SER A 86 11.03 1.05 5.86
C SER A 86 9.69 0.72 6.50
N PHE A 87 9.46 1.24 7.72
CA PHE A 87 8.23 0.98 8.47
C PHE A 87 6.96 1.27 7.66
N TYR A 88 6.86 2.46 7.05
CA TYR A 88 5.69 2.81 6.23
C TYR A 88 5.49 1.91 5.01
N ARG A 89 6.58 1.46 4.37
CA ARG A 89 6.49 0.50 3.27
C ARG A 89 5.96 -0.84 3.76
N ALA A 90 6.44 -1.33 4.89
CA ALA A 90 5.93 -2.56 5.48
C ALA A 90 4.43 -2.44 5.78
N VAL A 91 4.01 -1.35 6.45
CA VAL A 91 2.59 -1.07 6.71
C VAL A 91 1.77 -1.12 5.42
N ASP A 92 2.16 -0.42 4.37
CA ASP A 92 1.43 -0.42 3.10
C ASP A 92 1.38 -1.80 2.43
N VAL A 93 2.49 -2.53 2.39
CA VAL A 93 2.60 -3.84 1.73
C VAL A 93 1.71 -4.89 2.41
N PHE A 94 1.72 -4.95 3.75
CA PHE A 94 0.87 -5.89 4.49
C PHE A 94 -0.60 -5.46 4.49
N SER A 95 -0.88 -4.15 4.54
CA SER A 95 -2.25 -3.64 4.41
C SER A 95 -2.86 -3.97 3.06
N LEU A 96 -2.13 -3.77 1.96
CA LEU A 96 -2.57 -4.18 0.62
C LEU A 96 -2.77 -5.69 0.52
N GLY A 97 -1.94 -6.48 1.20
CA GLY A 97 -2.13 -7.93 1.30
C GLY A 97 -3.47 -8.30 1.94
N VAL A 98 -3.81 -7.65 3.06
CA VAL A 98 -5.12 -7.81 3.71
C VAL A 98 -6.24 -7.40 2.76
N LEU A 99 -6.11 -6.26 2.08
CA LEU A 99 -7.12 -5.76 1.15
C LEU A 99 -7.35 -6.76 0.00
N TYR A 100 -6.29 -7.35 -0.56
CA TYR A 100 -6.37 -8.39 -1.60
C TYR A 100 -6.49 -9.83 -1.06
N SER A 101 -6.87 -10.02 0.21
CA SER A 101 -6.87 -11.36 0.84
C SER A 101 -7.75 -12.41 0.15
N ASP A 102 -8.74 -12.01 -0.66
CA ASP A 102 -9.55 -12.94 -1.48
C ASP A 102 -8.72 -13.65 -2.56
N ARG A 103 -7.56 -13.08 -2.91
CA ARG A 103 -6.57 -13.62 -3.85
C ARG A 103 -5.27 -14.01 -3.16
N LYS A 104 -5.27 -14.20 -1.83
CA LYS A 104 -4.03 -14.39 -1.05
C LYS A 104 -3.14 -15.51 -1.57
N GLU A 105 -3.72 -16.61 -2.05
CA GLU A 105 -2.96 -17.74 -2.61
C GLU A 105 -2.05 -17.34 -3.79
N GLU A 106 -2.32 -16.23 -4.48
CA GLU A 106 -1.50 -15.73 -5.60
C GLU A 106 -0.24 -14.98 -5.15
N PHE A 107 -0.13 -14.58 -3.88
CA PHE A 107 0.97 -13.72 -3.40
C PHE A 107 1.48 -14.03 -1.98
N LEU A 108 0.83 -14.92 -1.24
CA LEU A 108 1.12 -15.17 0.17
C LEU A 108 2.57 -15.61 0.41
N ASP A 109 3.13 -16.41 -0.50
CA ASP A 109 4.51 -16.90 -0.36
C ASP A 109 5.55 -15.80 -0.56
N ASP A 110 5.28 -14.81 -1.42
CA ASP A 110 6.15 -13.65 -1.56
C ASP A 110 6.09 -12.75 -0.31
N LEU A 111 4.91 -12.58 0.28
CA LEU A 111 4.77 -11.87 1.57
C LEU A 111 5.51 -12.58 2.71
N LYS A 112 5.44 -13.92 2.79
CA LYS A 112 6.22 -14.71 3.77
C LYS A 112 7.71 -14.44 3.62
N ALA A 113 8.22 -14.52 2.38
CA ALA A 113 9.63 -14.29 2.10
C ALA A 113 10.09 -12.88 2.50
N ILE A 114 9.26 -11.85 2.34
CA ILE A 114 9.55 -10.49 2.79
C ILE A 114 9.55 -10.43 4.33
N TYR A 115 8.52 -10.98 4.97
CA TYR A 115 8.36 -10.94 6.42
C TYR A 115 9.54 -11.62 7.15
N GLU A 116 10.01 -12.75 6.65
CA GLU A 116 11.14 -13.50 7.24
C GLU A 116 12.47 -12.73 7.20
N GLN A 117 12.61 -11.76 6.28
CA GLN A 117 13.84 -10.99 6.08
C GLN A 117 13.82 -9.62 6.76
N MET A 118 12.64 -9.04 6.98
CA MET A 118 12.53 -7.69 7.53
C MET A 118 12.50 -7.70 9.06
N ASP A 119 12.96 -6.62 9.67
CA ASP A 119 12.68 -6.36 11.09
C ASP A 119 11.22 -5.90 11.25
N HIS A 120 10.46 -6.57 12.12
CA HIS A 120 9.02 -6.38 12.26
C HIS A 120 8.60 -6.43 13.73
N THR A 121 8.82 -5.33 14.45
CA THR A 121 8.48 -5.27 15.89
C THR A 121 7.13 -4.59 16.18
N ASP A 122 6.49 -4.00 15.18
CA ASP A 122 5.23 -3.29 15.38
C ASP A 122 4.03 -4.24 15.35
N GLY A 123 3.13 -4.12 16.33
CA GLY A 123 1.99 -5.02 16.46
C GLY A 123 0.99 -4.93 15.31
N LEU A 124 0.93 -3.82 14.55
CA LEU A 124 0.07 -3.73 13.37
C LEU A 124 0.51 -4.68 12.25
N ILE A 125 1.82 -4.80 12.03
CA ILE A 125 2.37 -5.72 11.03
C ILE A 125 2.08 -7.16 11.45
N GLU A 126 2.30 -7.49 12.72
CA GLU A 126 1.96 -8.81 13.27
C GLU A 126 0.45 -9.10 13.14
N TYR A 127 -0.40 -8.12 13.39
CA TYR A 127 -1.85 -8.23 13.25
C TYR A 127 -2.27 -8.64 11.83
N TYR A 128 -1.77 -7.93 10.82
CA TYR A 128 -2.05 -8.25 9.42
C TYR A 128 -1.49 -9.61 9.00
N MET A 129 -0.30 -9.94 9.47
CA MET A 129 0.36 -11.21 9.19
C MET A 129 -0.39 -12.41 9.75
N VAL A 130 -0.80 -12.34 11.01
CA VAL A 130 -1.57 -13.40 11.66
C VAL A 130 -2.93 -13.59 10.96
N TYR A 131 -3.57 -12.50 10.52
CA TYR A 131 -4.78 -12.58 9.71
C TYR A 131 -4.51 -13.28 8.37
N LEU A 132 -3.51 -12.85 7.60
CA LEU A 132 -3.23 -13.40 6.27
C LEU A 132 -2.84 -14.88 6.31
N PHE A 133 -2.01 -15.27 7.30
CA PHE A 133 -1.33 -16.57 7.30
C PHE A 133 -2.11 -17.63 8.06
N HIS A 134 -2.97 -17.20 8.99
CA HIS A 134 -3.66 -18.09 9.91
C HIS A 134 -5.16 -17.84 10.01
N ASP A 135 -5.69 -16.84 9.29
CA ASP A 135 -7.10 -16.44 9.34
C ASP A 135 -7.56 -16.16 10.78
N LYS A 136 -6.67 -15.55 11.58
CA LYS A 136 -6.89 -15.23 12.99
C LYS A 136 -6.88 -13.73 13.23
N ILE A 137 -7.78 -13.29 14.10
CA ILE A 137 -7.82 -11.92 14.62
C ILE A 137 -7.20 -11.95 16.01
N VAL A 138 -6.19 -11.12 16.24
CA VAL A 138 -5.48 -11.01 17.52
C VAL A 138 -5.49 -9.55 18.00
N PRO A 139 -5.41 -9.31 19.33
CA PRO A 139 -5.13 -7.96 19.81
C PRO A 139 -3.80 -7.46 19.29
N PHE A 140 -3.71 -6.16 19.05
CA PHE A 140 -2.47 -5.52 18.63
C PHE A 140 -2.32 -4.15 19.29
N HIS A 141 -1.09 -3.63 19.25
CA HIS A 141 -0.79 -2.26 19.57
C HIS A 141 0.29 -1.77 18.60
N SER A 142 0.07 -0.61 18.00
CA SER A 142 0.97 -0.01 17.02
C SER A 142 1.56 1.29 17.55
N ILE A 143 2.76 1.63 17.09
CA ILE A 143 3.31 2.98 17.23
C ILE A 143 2.47 4.03 16.47
N LEU A 144 1.69 3.59 15.46
CA LEU A 144 0.71 4.42 14.78
C LEU A 144 -0.52 4.57 15.68
N GLU A 145 -0.50 5.55 16.59
CA GLU A 145 -1.52 5.69 17.64
C GLU A 145 -2.96 5.77 17.11
N TYR A 146 -3.19 6.32 15.92
CA TYR A 146 -4.54 6.34 15.35
C TYR A 146 -5.09 4.95 15.02
N GLN A 147 -4.24 3.96 14.72
CA GLN A 147 -4.67 2.57 14.53
C GLN A 147 -5.23 1.96 15.82
N ASN A 148 -4.63 2.32 16.97
CA ASN A 148 -5.09 1.88 18.28
C ASN A 148 -6.47 2.46 18.66
N MET A 149 -6.92 3.51 17.95
CA MET A 149 -8.21 4.17 18.19
C MET A 149 -9.37 3.50 17.43
N ILE A 150 -9.08 2.56 16.53
CA ILE A 150 -10.09 1.90 15.71
C ILE A 150 -10.75 0.78 16.53
N GLU A 151 -12.01 1.00 16.88
CA GLU A 151 -12.89 0.02 17.51
C GLU A 151 -13.75 -0.66 16.43
N ASP A 152 -14.99 -1.04 16.75
CA ASP A 152 -15.87 -1.81 15.85
C ASP A 152 -16.99 -0.94 15.23
N THR A 153 -16.79 0.39 15.19
CA THR A 153 -17.80 1.36 14.74
C THR A 153 -17.26 2.31 13.67
N TYR A 154 -18.14 2.79 12.79
CA TYR A 154 -17.82 3.86 11.84
C TYR A 154 -17.23 5.09 12.55
N GLU A 155 -17.79 5.49 13.68
CA GLU A 155 -17.36 6.68 14.42
C GLU A 155 -15.91 6.56 14.91
N SER A 156 -15.48 5.36 15.31
CA SER A 156 -14.08 5.09 15.69
C SER A 156 -13.13 5.18 14.49
N VAL A 157 -13.54 4.62 13.34
CA VAL A 157 -12.77 4.69 12.07
C VAL A 157 -12.66 6.12 11.59
N ALA A 158 -13.76 6.86 11.54
CA ALA A 158 -13.79 8.27 11.12
C ALA A 158 -12.91 9.14 12.01
N LYS A 159 -12.91 8.88 13.33
CA LYS A 159 -12.03 9.57 14.28
C LYS A 159 -10.56 9.25 14.00
N ALA A 160 -10.20 7.98 13.85
CA ALA A 160 -8.83 7.56 13.55
C ALA A 160 -8.34 8.13 12.21
N GLN A 161 -9.17 8.07 11.17
CA GLN A 161 -8.87 8.58 9.83
C GLN A 161 -8.53 10.08 9.85
N GLY A 162 -9.17 10.86 10.72
CA GLY A 162 -8.86 12.29 10.91
C GLY A 162 -7.44 12.57 11.41
N PHE A 163 -6.76 11.59 12.01
CA PHE A 163 -5.36 11.70 12.45
C PHE A 163 -4.36 11.13 11.45
N TRP A 164 -4.79 10.25 10.54
CA TRP A 164 -3.91 9.50 9.64
C TRP A 164 -2.87 10.40 8.94
N TYR A 165 -3.30 11.46 8.27
CA TYR A 165 -2.37 12.31 7.51
C TYR A 165 -1.32 13.00 8.42
N TYR A 166 -1.75 13.56 9.55
CA TYR A 166 -0.85 14.29 10.45
C TYR A 166 0.10 13.36 11.23
N SER A 167 -0.35 12.13 11.51
CA SER A 167 0.48 11.07 12.11
C SER A 167 1.63 10.61 11.21
N HIS A 168 1.64 11.01 9.94
CA HIS A 168 2.73 10.79 9.00
C HIS A 168 3.54 12.07 8.71
N SER A 169 3.50 13.06 9.59
CA SER A 169 4.19 14.34 9.37
C SER A 169 5.72 14.26 9.25
N ASP A 170 6.32 13.17 9.72
CA ASP A 170 7.73 12.81 9.57
C ASP A 170 8.02 11.97 8.31
N ALA A 171 7.00 11.51 7.59
CA ALA A 171 7.18 10.74 6.37
C ALA A 171 7.74 11.61 5.22
N PRO A 172 8.66 11.09 4.40
CA PRO A 172 9.26 11.87 3.29
C PRO A 172 8.26 12.39 2.25
N TRP A 173 7.10 11.75 2.14
CA TRP A 173 6.03 12.13 1.23
C TRP A 173 5.07 13.17 1.81
N TYR A 174 5.14 13.49 3.11
CA TYR A 174 4.24 14.46 3.72
C TYR A 174 4.36 15.84 3.06
N ASN A 175 3.22 16.45 2.72
CA ASN A 175 3.12 17.70 1.94
C ASN A 175 3.79 17.69 0.54
N ASN A 176 4.08 16.51 -0.03
CA ASN A 176 4.63 16.41 -1.39
C ASN A 176 3.58 16.71 -2.48
N TYR A 177 2.31 16.93 -2.14
CA TYR A 177 1.26 17.34 -3.09
C TYR A 177 1.58 18.63 -3.86
N THR A 178 2.53 19.44 -3.38
CA THR A 178 3.04 20.63 -4.08
C THR A 178 4.11 20.31 -5.14
N LYS A 179 4.64 19.08 -5.13
CA LYS A 179 5.68 18.60 -6.04
C LYS A 179 5.07 17.86 -7.23
N ASP A 180 5.90 17.62 -8.23
CA ASP A 180 5.59 16.78 -9.40
C ASP A 180 5.65 15.27 -9.09
N THR A 181 6.18 14.88 -7.94
CA THR A 181 6.28 13.49 -7.45
C THR A 181 5.10 13.04 -6.58
N TYR A 182 3.98 13.76 -6.58
CA TYR A 182 2.78 13.38 -5.84
C TYR A 182 2.07 12.20 -6.50
N VAL A 183 1.87 11.10 -5.76
CA VAL A 183 1.27 9.88 -6.30
C VAL A 183 -0.13 9.59 -5.72
N GLY A 184 -0.64 10.49 -4.88
CA GLY A 184 -1.86 10.27 -4.10
C GLY A 184 -1.57 9.90 -2.64
N TYR A 185 -2.49 10.24 -1.75
CA TYR A 185 -2.45 9.86 -0.34
C TYR A 185 -3.59 8.89 -0.03
N TRP A 186 -3.25 7.68 0.43
CA TRP A 186 -4.21 6.61 0.63
C TRP A 186 -3.89 5.82 1.90
N SER A 187 -4.84 5.76 2.83
CA SER A 187 -4.74 5.00 4.07
C SER A 187 -5.13 3.55 3.85
N PHE A 188 -4.23 2.79 3.22
CA PHE A 188 -4.44 1.35 3.01
C PHE A 188 -4.58 0.61 4.34
N ASP A 189 -3.86 1.05 5.36
CA ASP A 189 -3.84 0.51 6.70
C ASP A 189 -5.17 0.67 7.44
N THR A 190 -5.81 1.83 7.40
CA THR A 190 -7.15 1.99 8.02
C THR A 190 -8.17 1.09 7.32
N ALA A 191 -8.12 1.00 5.99
CA ALA A 191 -9.00 0.11 5.23
C ALA A 191 -8.73 -1.38 5.51
N ALA A 192 -7.47 -1.79 5.66
CA ALA A 192 -7.10 -3.15 6.03
C ALA A 192 -7.63 -3.52 7.42
N THR A 193 -7.45 -2.64 8.41
CA THR A 193 -8.02 -2.82 9.75
C THR A 193 -9.55 -2.93 9.71
N CYS A 194 -10.23 -2.12 8.87
CA CYS A 194 -11.67 -2.24 8.64
C CYS A 194 -12.06 -3.59 8.05
N LYS A 195 -11.32 -4.11 7.05
CA LYS A 195 -11.58 -5.42 6.43
C LYS A 195 -11.49 -6.55 7.46
N ILE A 196 -10.44 -6.55 8.29
CA ILE A 196 -10.28 -7.59 9.34
C ILE A 196 -11.40 -7.51 10.38
N LYS A 197 -11.81 -6.30 10.77
CA LYS A 197 -12.88 -6.07 11.74
C LYS A 197 -14.30 -6.21 11.17
N GLY A 198 -14.44 -6.39 9.85
CA GLY A 198 -15.74 -6.49 9.19
C GLY A 198 -16.53 -5.18 9.14
N ILE A 199 -15.85 -4.04 9.07
CA ILE A 199 -16.48 -2.70 9.01
C ILE A 199 -16.57 -2.26 7.55
N TYR A 200 -17.78 -2.29 6.98
CA TYR A 200 -18.05 -1.97 5.57
C TYR A 200 -19.08 -0.83 5.41
N ASP A 201 -19.06 0.14 6.33
CA ASP A 201 -20.03 1.24 6.32
C ASP A 201 -19.81 2.14 5.09
N GLU A 202 -20.86 2.36 4.29
CA GLU A 202 -20.77 3.17 3.07
C GLU A 202 -20.32 4.61 3.30
N ARG A 203 -20.50 5.17 4.51
CA ARG A 203 -20.04 6.52 4.86
C ARG A 203 -18.51 6.62 4.81
N LEU A 204 -17.78 5.50 4.88
CA LEU A 204 -16.32 5.48 4.78
C LEU A 204 -15.80 6.04 3.45
N LYS A 205 -16.59 5.96 2.37
CA LYS A 205 -16.24 6.52 1.05
C LYS A 205 -16.03 8.04 1.05
N ASP A 206 -16.64 8.73 2.02
CA ASP A 206 -16.61 10.18 2.10
C ASP A 206 -15.40 10.69 2.91
N LEU A 207 -14.72 9.80 3.66
CA LEU A 207 -13.57 10.13 4.46
C LEU A 207 -12.34 10.44 3.59
N GLU A 208 -11.61 11.48 3.97
CA GLU A 208 -10.39 11.89 3.26
C GLU A 208 -9.32 10.80 3.34
N TYR A 209 -8.67 10.52 2.21
CA TYR A 209 -7.63 9.48 2.04
C TYR A 209 -8.08 8.04 2.27
N PHE A 210 -9.35 7.77 2.58
CA PHE A 210 -9.82 6.41 2.81
C PHE A 210 -10.03 5.67 1.47
N PRO A 211 -9.35 4.54 1.23
CA PRO A 211 -9.41 3.84 -0.04
C PRO A 211 -10.60 2.84 -0.09
N TYR A 212 -11.83 3.37 -0.13
CA TYR A 212 -13.05 2.55 0.01
C TYR A 212 -13.16 1.40 -1.01
N ASP A 213 -12.77 1.61 -2.26
CA ASP A 213 -12.91 0.59 -3.32
C ASP A 213 -12.01 -0.63 -3.08
N PHE A 214 -10.89 -0.47 -2.36
CA PHE A 214 -10.07 -1.60 -1.93
C PHE A 214 -10.74 -2.44 -0.83
N LEU A 215 -11.59 -1.83 -0.02
CA LEU A 215 -12.29 -2.49 1.09
C LEU A 215 -13.46 -3.34 0.58
N VAL A 216 -14.27 -2.81 -0.34
CA VAL A 216 -15.53 -3.42 -0.78
C VAL A 216 -15.44 -4.17 -2.11
N GLN A 217 -14.26 -4.68 -2.49
CA GLN A 217 -14.01 -5.36 -3.77
C GLN A 217 -15.22 -6.21 -4.21
N GLU A 218 -15.88 -5.78 -5.28
CA GLU A 218 -16.99 -6.55 -5.87
C GLU A 218 -16.38 -7.77 -6.57
N ASN A 219 -16.80 -8.97 -6.16
CA ASN A 219 -16.45 -10.23 -6.84
C ASN A 219 -17.30 -10.43 -8.10
#